data_AF-A0AAU9U5W8-F1
#
_entry.id   AF-A0AAU9U5W8-F1
#
_cell.length_a   1.000
_cell.length_b   1.000
_cell.length_c   1.000
_cell.angle_alpha   90.00
_cell.angle_beta   90.00
_cell.angle_gamma   90.00
#
_symmetry.space_group_name_H-M   'P 1'
#
loop_
_entity.id
_entity.type
_entity.pdbx_description
1 polymer ?
#
loop_
_entity_poly.entity_id
_entity_poly.type
_entity_poly.pdbx_seq_one_letter_code
_entity_poly.pdbx_strand_id
1 'polypeptide(L)'
;MPVSLVNECVKYIICRDANKVPIDRTEIRSHLKKYVDDVSPKQFKDIISGADKILKSVYGYRLVQVGPKNDKYIVILKKNEKNAILSTLINPQHRKLLIAALTHIYMTCKPVKSDDMWLFLTTAQLMSHENESEVKKLLMKTFTQLMYLKCTKIDNDLCEFEWGQRAEYEIPKMFLLDKVAQAFDTEASYWTEQYRKAREEPSRDETVSEDLMEIE
;
A
#
# COMPACT_ATOMS: atom_id res chain seq x y z
N MET A 1 25.57 -12.75 24.60
CA MET A 1 24.76 -11.53 24.68
C MET A 1 23.29 -11.93 24.61
N PRO A 2 22.38 -11.37 25.43
CA PRO A 2 20.96 -11.63 25.29
C PRO A 2 20.48 -11.21 23.89
N VAL A 3 19.61 -12.02 23.28
CA VAL A 3 19.03 -11.73 21.97
C VAL A 3 18.13 -10.51 22.10
N SER A 4 18.42 -9.44 21.34
CA SER A 4 17.51 -8.29 21.25
C SER A 4 16.32 -8.69 20.38
N LEU A 5 15.15 -8.88 21.00
CA LEU A 5 13.89 -9.16 20.29
C LEU A 5 13.53 -8.08 19.28
N VAL A 6 13.93 -6.83 19.54
CA VAL A 6 13.79 -5.72 18.59
C VAL A 6 14.61 -6.00 17.32
N ASN A 7 15.87 -6.40 17.46
CA ASN A 7 16.74 -6.66 16.30
C ASN A 7 16.25 -7.87 15.49
N GLU A 8 15.77 -8.92 16.16
CA GLU A 8 15.17 -10.07 15.47
C GLU A 8 13.88 -9.68 14.74
N CYS A 9 13.04 -8.84 15.35
CA CYS A 9 11.87 -8.28 14.68
C CYS A 9 12.23 -7.48 13.42
N VAL A 10 13.26 -6.62 13.50
CA VAL A 10 13.74 -5.83 12.36
C VAL A 10 14.22 -6.74 11.22
N LYS A 11 15.10 -7.72 11.53
CA LYS A 11 15.60 -8.68 10.53
C LYS A 11 14.45 -9.41 9.84
N TYR A 12 13.48 -9.89 10.63
CA TYR A 12 12.33 -10.59 10.11
C TYR A 12 11.48 -9.72 9.20
N ILE A 13 11.17 -8.48 9.59
CA ILE A 13 10.39 -7.54 8.78
C ILE A 13 11.09 -7.25 7.44
N ILE A 14 12.40 -6.98 7.45
CA ILE A 14 13.16 -6.70 6.22
C ILE A 14 13.14 -7.90 5.27
N CYS A 15 13.39 -9.10 5.78
CA CYS A 15 13.32 -10.32 4.97
C CYS A 15 11.92 -10.54 4.40
N ARG A 16 10.87 -10.25 5.18
CA ARG A 16 9.48 -10.43 4.78
C ARG A 16 9.00 -9.40 3.78
N ASP A 17 9.54 -8.18 3.79
CA ASP A 17 9.16 -7.12 2.86
C ASP A 17 9.47 -7.44 1.38
N ALA A 18 10.39 -8.38 1.11
CA ALA A 18 10.76 -8.78 -0.25
C ALA A 18 9.58 -9.21 -1.13
N ASN A 19 8.53 -9.80 -0.54
CA ASN A 19 7.33 -10.22 -1.29
C ASN A 19 6.17 -9.21 -1.23
N LYS A 20 6.33 -8.11 -0.46
CA LYS A 20 5.33 -7.05 -0.26
C LYS A 20 3.97 -7.51 0.29
N VAL A 21 3.82 -8.78 0.66
CA VAL A 21 2.60 -9.27 1.30
C VAL A 21 2.54 -8.68 2.71
N PRO A 22 1.40 -8.11 3.13
CA PRO A 22 1.22 -7.63 4.50
C PRO A 22 1.59 -8.71 5.52
N ILE A 23 2.28 -8.32 6.58
CA ILE A 23 2.78 -9.22 7.62
C ILE A 23 1.73 -9.29 8.74
N ASP A 24 1.18 -10.47 8.99
CA ASP A 24 0.23 -10.66 10.09
C ASP A 24 0.92 -10.49 11.45
N ARG A 25 0.24 -9.84 12.40
CA ARG A 25 0.73 -9.70 13.79
C ARG A 25 1.04 -11.05 14.42
N THR A 26 0.25 -12.06 14.12
CA THR A 26 0.43 -13.44 14.59
C THR A 26 1.69 -14.07 14.03
N GLU A 27 2.05 -13.75 12.78
CA GLU A 27 3.29 -14.18 12.13
C GLU A 27 4.52 -13.61 12.87
N ILE A 28 4.53 -12.31 13.15
CA ILE A 28 5.60 -11.65 13.91
C ILE A 28 5.70 -12.25 15.32
N ARG A 29 4.56 -12.45 16.01
CA ARG A 29 4.55 -13.07 17.34
C ARG A 29 5.12 -14.49 17.31
N SER A 30 4.73 -15.30 16.33
CA SER A 30 5.25 -16.66 16.16
C SER A 30 6.76 -16.67 15.92
N HIS A 31 7.26 -15.71 15.13
CA HIS A 31 8.70 -15.53 14.94
C HIS A 31 9.42 -15.19 16.25
N LEU A 32 8.89 -14.25 17.03
CA LEU A 32 9.50 -13.82 18.30
C LEU A 32 9.52 -14.94 19.36
N LYS A 33 8.50 -15.82 19.37
CA LYS A 33 8.42 -16.97 20.28
C LYS A 33 9.52 -18.02 20.10
N LYS A 34 10.34 -17.91 19.04
CA LYS A 34 11.54 -18.72 18.88
C LYS A 34 12.67 -18.33 19.83
N TYR A 35 12.59 -17.14 20.43
CA TYR A 35 13.62 -16.57 21.27
C TYR A 35 13.16 -16.36 22.72
N VAL A 36 11.85 -16.40 22.99
CA VAL A 36 11.23 -16.25 24.32
C VAL A 36 9.95 -17.07 24.42
N ASP A 37 9.60 -17.55 25.62
CA ASP A 37 8.44 -18.44 25.82
C ASP A 37 7.09 -17.74 25.51
N ASP A 38 6.94 -16.49 25.92
CA ASP A 38 5.77 -15.68 25.61
C ASP A 38 6.11 -14.20 25.37
N VAL A 39 5.25 -13.53 24.62
CA VAL A 39 5.35 -12.11 24.34
C VAL A 39 4.03 -11.44 24.73
N SER A 40 4.04 -10.73 25.85
CA SER A 40 2.85 -10.02 26.32
C SER A 40 2.41 -8.94 25.32
N PRO A 41 1.13 -8.53 25.31
CA PRO A 41 0.66 -7.47 24.43
C PRO A 41 1.42 -6.15 24.55
N LYS A 42 1.83 -5.78 25.78
CA LYS A 42 2.64 -4.57 26.04
C LYS A 42 4.04 -4.72 25.44
N GLN A 43 4.72 -5.82 25.76
CA GLN A 43 6.06 -6.11 25.22
C GLN A 43 6.05 -6.16 23.68
N PHE A 44 5.00 -6.73 23.07
CA PHE A 44 4.87 -6.74 21.61
C PHE A 44 4.78 -5.31 21.04
N LYS A 45 4.01 -4.42 21.67
CA LYS A 45 3.93 -3.01 21.25
C LYS A 45 5.29 -2.32 21.36
N ASP A 46 6.02 -2.56 22.45
CA ASP A 46 7.36 -1.98 22.68
C ASP A 46 8.37 -2.49 21.64
N ILE A 47 8.33 -3.80 21.32
CA ILE A 47 9.18 -4.41 20.29
C ILE A 47 8.90 -3.80 18.92
N ILE A 48 7.63 -3.69 18.54
CA ILE A 48 7.23 -3.10 17.24
C ILE A 48 7.64 -1.62 17.18
N SER A 49 7.42 -0.85 18.24
CA SER A 49 7.84 0.56 18.31
C SER A 49 9.36 0.71 18.18
N GLY A 50 10.13 -0.15 18.87
CA GLY A 50 11.58 -0.19 18.73
C GLY A 50 12.03 -0.57 17.31
N ALA A 51 11.37 -1.56 16.70
CA ALA A 51 11.69 -2.00 15.34
C ALA A 51 11.37 -0.91 14.31
N ASP A 52 10.21 -0.26 14.42
CA ASP A 52 9.80 0.85 13.54
C ASP A 52 10.77 2.05 13.64
N LYS A 53 11.28 2.36 14.83
CA LYS A 53 12.33 3.39 15.00
C LYS A 53 13.60 3.05 14.22
N ILE A 54 14.09 1.80 14.32
CA ILE A 54 15.29 1.34 13.61
C ILE A 54 15.05 1.29 12.10
N LEU A 55 13.90 0.77 11.67
CA LEU A 55 13.50 0.74 10.25
C LEU A 55 13.51 2.14 9.65
N LYS A 56 12.98 3.14 10.37
CA LYS A 56 12.97 4.54 9.93
C LYS A 56 14.35 5.15 9.85
N SER A 57 15.17 5.00 10.89
CA SER A 57 16.44 5.71 11.01
C SER A 57 17.56 5.08 10.18
N VAL A 58 17.60 3.75 10.08
CA VAL A 58 18.68 3.02 9.42
C VAL A 58 18.35 2.64 7.99
N TYR A 59 17.13 2.15 7.75
CA TYR A 59 16.74 1.57 6.45
C TYR A 59 15.85 2.51 5.62
N GLY A 60 15.36 3.60 6.20
CA GLY A 60 14.42 4.50 5.54
C GLY A 60 13.05 3.87 5.28
N TYR A 61 12.67 2.84 6.03
CA TYR A 61 11.35 2.22 5.96
C TYR A 61 10.46 2.67 7.12
N ARG A 62 9.14 2.62 6.92
CA ARG A 62 8.12 2.87 7.95
C ARG A 62 7.23 1.64 8.03
N LEU A 63 6.91 1.20 9.23
CA LEU A 63 5.94 0.15 9.45
C LEU A 63 4.56 0.76 9.71
N VAL A 64 3.57 0.37 8.92
CA VAL A 64 2.21 0.92 9.00
C VAL A 64 1.22 -0.19 9.33
N GLN A 65 0.38 0.03 10.34
CA GLN A 65 -0.72 -0.88 10.68
C GLN A 65 -1.86 -0.72 9.68
N VAL A 66 -2.36 -1.86 9.18
CA VAL A 66 -3.43 -1.92 8.20
C VAL A 66 -4.36 -3.11 8.49
N GLY A 67 -5.41 -3.22 7.68
CA GLY A 67 -6.47 -4.22 7.83
C GLY A 67 -7.64 -3.68 8.66
N PRO A 68 -8.82 -4.32 8.55
CA PRO A 68 -10.03 -3.87 9.27
C PRO A 68 -9.90 -3.97 10.79
N LYS A 69 -9.00 -4.84 11.29
CA LYS A 69 -8.73 -5.03 12.72
C LYS A 69 -7.36 -4.46 13.14
N ASN A 70 -6.67 -3.73 12.25
CA ASN A 70 -5.29 -3.29 12.46
C ASN A 70 -4.35 -4.45 12.85
N ASP A 71 -4.59 -5.62 12.26
CA ASP A 71 -3.95 -6.89 12.57
C ASP A 71 -2.78 -7.25 11.64
N LYS A 72 -2.53 -6.40 10.64
CA LYS A 72 -1.47 -6.57 9.64
C LYS A 72 -0.56 -5.35 9.62
N TYR A 73 0.64 -5.56 9.12
CA TYR A 73 1.60 -4.49 8.86
C TYR A 73 2.04 -4.49 7.40
N ILE A 74 2.22 -3.29 6.86
CA ILE A 74 2.92 -3.08 5.60
C ILE A 74 4.17 -2.24 5.85
N VAL A 75 5.20 -2.51 5.05
CA VAL A 75 6.45 -1.76 5.07
C VAL A 75 6.44 -0.80 3.89
N ILE A 76 6.60 0.49 4.19
CA ILE A 76 6.55 1.61 3.25
C ILE A 76 7.92 2.28 3.21
N LEU A 77 8.41 2.63 2.02
CA LEU A 77 9.63 3.41 1.91
C LEU A 77 9.35 4.88 2.26
N LYS A 78 10.13 5.46 3.17
CA LYS A 78 9.99 6.85 3.61
C LYS A 78 10.38 7.87 2.52
N LYS A 79 11.26 7.49 1.58
CA LYS A 79 11.80 8.45 0.61
C LYS A 79 10.82 8.73 -0.53
N ASN A 80 10.36 9.97 -0.57
CA ASN A 80 9.52 10.62 -1.58
C ASN A 80 10.22 10.84 -2.93
N GLU A 81 11.16 10.00 -3.33
CA GLU A 81 11.60 10.03 -4.72
C GLU A 81 10.48 9.44 -5.56
N LYS A 82 9.95 10.25 -6.50
CA LYS A 82 8.90 9.85 -7.46
C LYS A 82 9.20 8.50 -8.14
N ASN A 83 10.46 8.08 -8.16
CA ASN A 83 10.95 6.83 -8.74
C ASN A 83 11.00 5.63 -7.76
N ALA A 84 11.09 5.87 -6.45
CA ALA A 84 11.27 4.83 -5.44
C ALA A 84 9.94 4.20 -4.97
N ILE A 85 8.86 4.98 -5.03
CA ILE A 85 7.47 4.55 -4.77
C ILE A 85 7.07 3.36 -5.65
N LEU A 86 7.67 3.26 -6.84
CA LEU A 86 7.28 2.30 -7.87
C LEU A 86 8.34 1.23 -8.15
N SER A 87 9.45 1.21 -7.41
CA SER A 87 10.53 0.22 -7.60
C SER A 87 10.26 -1.10 -6.89
N THR A 88 9.18 -1.20 -6.11
CA THR A 88 8.79 -2.37 -5.32
C THR A 88 8.09 -3.46 -6.13
N LEU A 89 7.59 -3.14 -7.33
CA LEU A 89 7.09 -4.15 -8.27
C LEU A 89 8.23 -4.59 -9.19
N ILE A 90 8.60 -5.87 -9.11
CA ILE A 90 9.71 -6.48 -9.87
C ILE A 90 9.50 -6.33 -11.39
N ASN A 91 8.24 -6.31 -11.85
CA ASN A 91 7.89 -6.22 -13.27
C ASN A 91 7.41 -4.79 -13.66
N PRO A 92 8.11 -4.09 -14.58
CA PRO A 92 7.69 -2.80 -15.10
C PRO A 92 6.27 -2.76 -15.67
N GLN A 93 5.79 -3.86 -16.27
CA GLN A 93 4.43 -3.95 -16.82
C GLN A 93 3.37 -4.02 -15.73
N HIS A 94 3.60 -4.79 -14.66
CA HIS A 94 2.68 -4.83 -13.51
C HIS A 94 2.56 -3.45 -12.87
N ARG A 95 3.66 -2.71 -12.80
CA ARG A 95 3.64 -1.32 -12.34
C ARG A 95 2.78 -0.43 -13.23
N LYS A 96 2.96 -0.47 -14.55
CA LYS A 96 2.16 0.33 -15.49
C LYS A 96 0.67 0.02 -15.32
N LEU A 97 0.35 -1.27 -15.23
CA LEU A 97 -1.01 -1.76 -15.04
C LEU A 97 -1.62 -1.28 -13.71
N LEU A 98 -0.88 -1.39 -12.61
CA LEU A 98 -1.33 -0.91 -11.30
C LEU A 98 -1.60 0.60 -11.32
N ILE A 99 -0.68 1.37 -11.88
CA ILE A 99 -0.81 2.84 -11.95
C ILE A 99 -1.99 3.24 -12.82
N ALA A 100 -2.20 2.57 -13.95
CA ALA A 100 -3.36 2.82 -14.80
C ALA A 100 -4.68 2.52 -14.05
N ALA A 101 -4.78 1.39 -13.36
CA ALA A 101 -5.96 1.01 -12.60
C ALA A 101 -6.24 2.01 -11.45
N LEU A 102 -5.23 2.37 -10.65
CA LEU A 102 -5.38 3.37 -9.58
C LEU A 102 -5.76 4.74 -10.11
N THR A 103 -5.18 5.15 -11.24
CA THR A 103 -5.52 6.41 -11.93
C THR A 103 -6.98 6.39 -12.35
N HIS A 104 -7.45 5.32 -13.01
CA HIS A 104 -8.84 5.23 -13.45
C HIS A 104 -9.83 5.32 -12.28
N ILE A 105 -9.56 4.61 -11.16
CA ILE A 105 -10.38 4.69 -9.96
C ILE A 105 -10.40 6.11 -9.39
N TYR A 106 -9.21 6.72 -9.27
CA TYR A 106 -9.09 8.06 -8.71
C TYR A 106 -9.81 9.12 -9.55
N MET A 107 -9.64 9.06 -10.88
CA MET A 107 -10.29 9.99 -11.81
C MET A 107 -11.82 9.84 -11.79
N THR A 108 -12.33 8.63 -11.58
CA THR A 108 -13.77 8.34 -11.52
C THR A 108 -14.41 8.82 -10.21
N CYS A 109 -13.63 9.03 -9.13
CA CYS A 109 -14.09 9.47 -7.81
C CYS A 109 -15.14 8.56 -7.14
N LYS A 110 -15.27 7.31 -7.60
CA LYS A 110 -16.17 6.27 -7.07
C LYS A 110 -15.55 4.89 -7.31
N PRO A 111 -16.03 3.82 -6.63
CA PRO A 111 -15.65 2.46 -6.98
C PRO A 111 -15.91 2.16 -8.46
N VAL A 112 -14.99 1.44 -9.10
CA VAL A 112 -15.06 1.12 -10.54
C VAL A 112 -15.47 -0.33 -10.70
N LYS A 113 -16.55 -0.59 -11.44
CA LYS A 113 -16.97 -1.97 -11.73
C LYS A 113 -15.93 -2.69 -12.59
N SER A 114 -15.83 -4.00 -12.43
CA SER A 114 -14.87 -4.82 -13.15
C SER A 114 -14.95 -4.63 -14.66
N ASP A 115 -16.14 -4.55 -15.23
CA ASP A 115 -16.33 -4.37 -16.67
C ASP A 115 -15.82 -3.02 -17.18
N ASP A 116 -16.07 -1.95 -16.42
CA ASP A 116 -15.55 -0.61 -16.72
C ASP A 116 -14.02 -0.59 -16.65
N MET A 117 -13.44 -1.30 -15.67
CA MET A 117 -11.99 -1.46 -15.55
C MET A 117 -11.40 -2.22 -16.75
N TRP A 118 -12.02 -3.31 -17.19
CA TRP A 118 -11.55 -4.08 -18.35
C TRP A 118 -11.63 -3.26 -19.64
N LEU A 119 -12.71 -2.51 -19.83
CA LEU A 119 -12.89 -1.61 -20.97
C LEU A 119 -11.82 -0.51 -20.98
N PHE A 120 -11.56 0.11 -19.83
CA PHE A 120 -10.52 1.11 -19.68
C PHE A 120 -9.13 0.56 -20.02
N LEU A 121 -8.76 -0.60 -19.44
CA LEU A 121 -7.44 -1.20 -19.66
C LEU A 121 -7.23 -1.64 -21.11
N THR A 122 -8.28 -2.12 -21.78
CA THR A 122 -8.25 -2.47 -23.20
C THR A 122 -8.05 -1.22 -24.06
N THR A 123 -8.79 -0.14 -23.77
CA THR A 123 -8.67 1.15 -24.46
C THR A 123 -7.28 1.76 -24.29
N ALA A 124 -6.69 1.59 -23.10
CA ALA A 124 -5.33 2.03 -22.79
C ALA A 124 -4.23 1.11 -23.36
N GLN A 125 -4.58 0.06 -24.12
CA GLN A 125 -3.66 -0.92 -24.70
C GLN A 125 -2.81 -1.65 -23.64
N LEU A 126 -3.34 -1.80 -22.42
CA LEU A 126 -2.72 -2.53 -21.32
C LEU A 126 -3.32 -3.94 -21.15
N MET A 127 -4.47 -4.19 -21.77
CA MET A 127 -5.13 -5.48 -21.85
C MET A 127 -5.42 -5.80 -23.31
N SER A 128 -5.17 -7.05 -23.70
CA SER A 128 -5.53 -7.64 -24.99
C SER A 128 -6.12 -9.03 -24.77
N HIS A 129 -6.68 -9.64 -25.81
CA HIS A 129 -7.24 -10.99 -25.71
C HIS A 129 -6.22 -12.04 -25.24
N GLU A 130 -4.94 -11.88 -25.59
CA GLU A 130 -3.89 -12.83 -25.24
C GLU A 130 -3.52 -12.78 -23.75
N ASN A 131 -3.62 -11.61 -23.10
CA ASN A 131 -3.18 -11.40 -21.72
C ASN A 131 -4.33 -11.19 -20.73
N GLU A 132 -5.59 -11.20 -21.19
CA GLU A 132 -6.78 -10.88 -20.40
C GLU A 132 -6.84 -11.67 -19.09
N SER A 133 -6.62 -12.99 -19.15
CA SER A 133 -6.63 -13.87 -17.97
C SER A 133 -5.56 -13.48 -16.94
N GLU A 134 -4.36 -13.14 -17.42
CA GLU A 134 -3.25 -12.75 -16.55
C GLU A 134 -3.49 -11.38 -15.91
N VAL A 135 -4.00 -10.41 -16.67
CA VAL A 135 -4.36 -9.08 -16.17
C VAL A 135 -5.47 -9.16 -15.12
N LYS A 136 -6.53 -9.93 -15.37
CA LYS A 136 -7.62 -10.16 -14.40
C LYS A 136 -7.07 -10.77 -13.11
N LYS A 137 -6.21 -11.80 -13.21
CA LYS A 137 -5.55 -12.42 -12.05
C LYS A 137 -4.67 -11.41 -11.30
N LEU A 138 -3.92 -10.57 -12.00
CA LEU A 138 -3.08 -9.55 -11.37
C LEU A 138 -3.92 -8.56 -10.56
N LEU A 139 -4.98 -8.00 -11.13
CA LEU A 139 -5.83 -7.03 -10.42
C LEU A 139 -6.60 -7.68 -9.27
N MET A 140 -7.30 -8.78 -9.54
CA MET A 140 -8.23 -9.39 -8.57
C MET A 140 -7.53 -10.17 -7.47
N LYS A 141 -6.32 -10.70 -7.72
CA LYS A 141 -5.58 -11.53 -6.75
C LYS A 141 -4.29 -10.86 -6.29
N THR A 142 -3.40 -10.49 -7.20
CA THR A 142 -2.07 -10.01 -6.81
C THR A 142 -2.13 -8.64 -6.16
N PHE A 143 -2.76 -7.65 -6.81
CA PHE A 143 -2.84 -6.29 -6.27
C PHE A 143 -3.77 -6.18 -5.06
N THR A 144 -4.77 -7.05 -4.95
CA THR A 144 -5.59 -7.17 -3.73
C THR A 144 -4.82 -7.81 -2.57
N GLN A 145 -4.07 -8.88 -2.82
CA GLN A 145 -3.23 -9.52 -1.80
C GLN A 145 -2.13 -8.57 -1.28
N LEU A 146 -1.59 -7.72 -2.15
CA LEU A 146 -0.62 -6.69 -1.80
C LEU A 146 -1.27 -5.44 -1.19
N MET A 147 -2.60 -5.39 -1.10
CA MET A 147 -3.41 -4.27 -0.59
C MET A 147 -3.28 -2.96 -1.37
N TYR A 148 -2.88 -3.01 -2.65
CA TYR A 148 -2.94 -1.84 -3.53
C TYR A 148 -4.35 -1.60 -4.05
N LEU A 149 -5.11 -2.67 -4.30
CA LEU A 149 -6.51 -2.61 -4.69
C LEU A 149 -7.37 -3.28 -3.61
N LYS A 150 -8.61 -2.83 -3.51
CA LYS A 150 -9.68 -3.57 -2.85
C LYS A 150 -10.66 -3.98 -3.94
N CYS A 151 -11.05 -5.26 -3.99
CA CYS A 151 -12.07 -5.79 -4.89
C CYS A 151 -13.21 -6.31 -4.02
N THR A 152 -14.33 -5.60 -4.05
CA THR A 152 -15.55 -5.95 -3.30
C THR A 152 -16.48 -6.70 -4.26
N LYS A 153 -16.76 -7.97 -3.96
CA LYS A 153 -17.66 -8.78 -4.79
C LYS A 153 -19.09 -8.25 -4.70
N ILE A 154 -19.71 -7.98 -5.86
CA ILE A 154 -21.10 -7.54 -5.97
C ILE A 154 -22.01 -8.71 -6.31
N ASP A 155 -21.59 -9.52 -7.29
CA ASP A 155 -22.28 -10.72 -7.77
C ASP A 155 -21.25 -11.78 -8.22
N ASN A 156 -21.68 -12.94 -8.71
CA ASN A 156 -20.84 -14.11 -9.00
C ASN A 156 -19.52 -13.76 -9.70
N ASP A 157 -19.57 -12.96 -10.77
CA ASP A 157 -18.40 -12.57 -11.57
C ASP A 157 -18.11 -11.06 -11.57
N LEU A 158 -18.93 -10.26 -10.86
CA LEU A 158 -18.79 -8.80 -10.81
C LEU A 158 -18.17 -8.35 -9.49
N CYS A 159 -17.12 -7.53 -9.56
CA CYS A 159 -16.58 -6.83 -8.41
C CYS A 159 -16.39 -5.34 -8.66
N GLU A 160 -16.35 -4.57 -7.59
CA GLU A 160 -15.98 -3.16 -7.60
C GLU A 160 -14.56 -2.99 -7.07
N PHE A 161 -13.76 -2.25 -7.83
CA PHE A 161 -12.41 -1.87 -7.50
C PHE A 161 -12.37 -0.52 -6.80
N GLU A 162 -11.65 -0.50 -5.67
CA GLU A 162 -11.33 0.69 -4.90
C GLU A 162 -9.82 0.73 -4.62
N TRP A 163 -9.32 1.88 -4.17
CA TRP A 163 -7.96 1.97 -3.64
C TRP A 163 -7.82 1.09 -2.39
N GLY A 164 -6.73 0.33 -2.36
CA GLY A 164 -6.35 -0.42 -1.17
C GLY A 164 -5.48 0.43 -0.24
N GLN A 165 -5.41 0.05 1.04
CA GLN A 165 -4.68 0.81 2.06
C GLN A 165 -3.21 1.02 1.71
N ARG A 166 -2.52 0.06 1.05
CA ARG A 166 -1.12 0.27 0.63
C ARG A 166 -1.00 1.39 -0.41
N ALA A 167 -1.95 1.49 -1.33
CA ALA A 167 -1.94 2.55 -2.34
C ALA A 167 -2.07 3.94 -1.70
N GLU A 168 -2.89 4.08 -0.65
CA GLU A 168 -3.04 5.34 0.09
C GLU A 168 -1.72 5.82 0.71
N TYR A 169 -0.86 4.90 1.16
CA TYR A 169 0.45 5.25 1.74
C TYR A 169 1.55 5.40 0.69
N GLU A 170 1.56 4.58 -0.35
CA GLU A 170 2.64 4.56 -1.33
C GLU A 170 2.43 5.58 -2.45
N ILE A 171 1.21 5.77 -2.95
CA ILE A 171 0.96 6.50 -4.21
C ILE A 171 0.36 7.88 -3.92
N PRO A 172 1.08 8.99 -4.18
CA PRO A 172 0.52 10.34 -4.04
C PRO A 172 -0.58 10.56 -5.07
N LYS A 173 -1.76 11.02 -4.64
CA LYS A 173 -2.85 11.32 -5.59
C LYS A 173 -2.44 12.42 -6.58
N MET A 174 -1.68 13.40 -6.09
CA MET A 174 -1.12 14.46 -6.93
C MET A 174 -0.17 13.92 -8.01
N PHE A 175 0.60 12.87 -7.71
CA PHE A 175 1.49 12.25 -8.71
C PHE A 175 0.70 11.67 -9.87
N LEU A 176 -0.43 11.01 -9.60
CA LEU A 176 -1.29 10.48 -10.66
C LEU A 176 -1.93 11.61 -11.45
N LEU A 177 -2.40 12.65 -10.77
CA LEU A 177 -3.04 13.79 -11.41
C LEU A 177 -2.08 14.53 -12.35
N ASP A 178 -0.83 14.75 -11.93
CA ASP A 178 0.24 15.32 -12.78
C ASP A 178 0.47 14.46 -14.03
N LYS A 179 0.39 13.13 -13.91
CA LYS A 179 0.55 12.21 -15.05
C LYS A 179 -0.63 12.27 -16.02
N VAL A 180 -1.85 12.40 -15.51
CA VAL A 180 -3.02 12.60 -16.36
C VAL A 180 -2.93 13.96 -17.04
N ALA A 181 -2.62 15.02 -16.30
CA ALA A 181 -2.44 16.37 -16.84
C ALA A 181 -1.42 16.39 -18.00
N GLN A 182 -0.27 15.74 -17.79
CA GLN A 182 0.75 15.56 -18.84
C GLN A 182 0.23 14.81 -20.07
N ALA A 183 -0.58 13.76 -19.90
CA ALA A 183 -1.10 12.97 -21.02
C ALA A 183 -2.15 13.73 -21.86
N PHE A 184 -2.85 14.69 -21.24
CA PHE A 184 -3.90 15.48 -21.88
C PHE A 184 -3.46 16.89 -22.26
N ASP A 185 -2.16 17.20 -22.12
CA ASP A 185 -1.58 18.53 -22.36
C ASP A 185 -2.38 19.65 -21.64
N THR A 186 -2.68 19.40 -20.36
CA THR A 186 -3.46 20.30 -19.51
C THR A 186 -2.82 20.42 -18.13
N GLU A 187 -3.41 21.23 -17.24
CA GLU A 187 -2.98 21.35 -15.85
C GLU A 187 -3.78 20.40 -14.92
N ALA A 188 -3.14 19.94 -13.84
CA ALA A 188 -3.79 19.12 -12.82
C ALA A 188 -5.02 19.81 -12.20
N SER A 189 -5.01 21.14 -12.13
CA SER A 189 -6.09 22.00 -11.65
C SER A 189 -7.37 21.90 -12.48
N TYR A 190 -7.31 21.39 -13.72
CA TYR A 190 -8.47 21.18 -14.60
C TYR A 190 -9.51 20.25 -13.95
N TRP A 191 -9.06 19.25 -13.19
CA TRP A 191 -9.93 18.36 -12.42
C TRP A 191 -10.08 18.88 -10.99
N THR A 192 -10.91 19.92 -10.82
CA THR A 192 -11.03 20.69 -9.57
C THR A 192 -11.21 19.82 -8.33
N GLU A 193 -12.11 18.84 -8.37
CA GLU A 193 -12.42 17.99 -7.21
C GLU A 193 -11.26 17.05 -6.86
N GLN A 194 -10.65 16.43 -7.87
CA GLN A 194 -9.48 15.57 -7.72
C GLN A 194 -8.31 16.39 -7.17
N TYR A 195 -8.02 17.54 -7.78
CA TYR A 195 -6.96 18.46 -7.37
C TYR A 195 -7.11 18.91 -5.92
N ARG A 196 -8.33 19.31 -5.52
CA ARG A 196 -8.64 19.66 -4.13
C ARG A 196 -8.33 18.50 -3.17
N LYS A 197 -8.85 17.30 -3.46
CA LYS A 197 -8.58 16.08 -2.66
C LYS A 197 -7.10 15.72 -2.59
N ALA A 198 -6.34 15.90 -3.67
CA ALA A 198 -4.91 15.63 -3.69
C ALA A 198 -4.11 16.60 -2.81
N ARG A 199 -4.56 17.87 -2.70
CA ARG A 199 -3.92 18.89 -1.86
C ARG A 199 -4.23 18.75 -0.38
N GLU A 200 -5.40 18.21 -0.05
CA GLU A 200 -5.83 17.94 1.32
C GLU A 200 -5.20 16.66 1.90
N GLU A 201 -4.46 15.88 1.11
CA GLU A 201 -3.73 14.72 1.63
C GLU A 201 -2.69 15.19 2.67
N PRO A 202 -2.77 14.73 3.92
CA PRO A 202 -1.83 15.14 4.95
C PRO A 202 -0.40 14.76 4.55
N SER A 203 0.56 15.59 4.92
CA SER A 203 1.97 15.30 4.67
C SER A 203 2.32 13.97 5.34
N ARG A 204 2.79 13.00 4.55
CA ARG A 204 2.96 11.60 5.00
C ARG A 204 4.07 11.43 6.06
N ASP A 205 4.74 12.51 6.45
CA ASP A 205 5.75 12.52 7.51
C ASP A 205 5.16 12.61 8.93
N GLU A 206 3.92 13.06 9.09
CA GLU A 206 3.30 13.28 10.40
C GLU A 206 2.17 12.27 10.68
N THR A 207 2.56 11.13 11.23
CA THR A 207 1.72 10.41 12.19
C THR A 207 2.57 10.27 13.45
N VAL A 208 2.80 11.41 14.08
CA VAL A 208 3.18 11.47 15.48
C VAL A 208 1.92 11.07 16.26
N SER A 209 2.12 10.12 17.15
CA SER A 209 1.27 9.79 18.28
C SER A 209 0.55 11.00 18.89
N GLU A 210 -0.70 11.22 18.49
CA GLU A 210 -1.68 12.02 19.22
C GLU A 210 -2.75 11.07 19.76
N ASP A 211 -2.43 10.38 20.85
CA ASP A 211 -3.41 9.65 21.68
C ASP A 211 -2.86 9.36 23.10
N LEU A 212 -1.91 10.17 23.60
CA LEU A 212 -1.38 10.06 24.97
C LEU A 212 -1.18 11.41 25.69
N MET A 213 -1.91 12.46 25.33
CA MET A 213 -1.96 13.69 26.12
C MET A 213 -3.39 14.10 26.42
N GLU A 214 -4.14 13.22 27.07
CA GLU A 214 -5.24 13.64 27.95
C GLU A 214 -5.46 12.55 29.01
N ILE A 215 -4.93 12.82 30.21
CA ILE A 215 -5.52 12.67 31.54
C ILE A 215 -4.32 12.86 32.50
N GLU A 216 -4.16 14.11 32.95
CA GLU A 216 -3.57 14.42 34.25
C GLU A 216 -4.51 13.93 35.37
#